data_AF-A0A9E0VKX9-F1
#
_entry.id   AF-A0A9E0VKX9-F1
#
_cell.length_a   1.000
_cell.length_b   1.000
_cell.length_c   1.000
_cell.angle_alpha   90.00
_cell.angle_beta   90.00
_cell.angle_gamma   90.00
#
_symmetry.space_group_name_H-M   'P 1'
#
loop_
_entity.id
_entity.type
_entity.pdbx_description
1 polymer ?
#
loop_
_entity_poly.entity_id
_entity_poly.type
_entity_poly.pdbx_seq_one_letter_code
_entity_poly.pdbx_strand_id
1 'polypeptide(L)'
;MKKIVTRPDFLEPEGGRGSRRRRRRRRAIFAALALVLLGGVGIAIHRYRAAHEFPPPAFEDEACRQTYVNFYRNPEIDVKVVFGYKDARPARFVADRYERMIFIQRLTAKCTKKNFACDFVRSKTDADLLLRRLNGPDGKPRTIFLRAVPSSVGPDDEENRVDPFQKWRTRYANLAFLQGLTSADAVIYNGHSRAGGGPDFAPPRLAKDLDVDFEWYRKNEPGFTPIVSTLEGAPSRLKLLGLYSCASSKHFLDRVRKVKPDLGLITSPKLIYFSDALESSIESISSLLAMKCEGAFRHSLTKARTRASGAQVSGFFEEEESAD
;
A
#
# COMPACT_ATOMS: atom_id res chain seq x y z
N MET A 1 -9.25 -53.61 25.20
CA MET A 1 -10.59 -54.23 25.01
C MET A 1 -11.29 -53.54 23.83
N LYS A 2 -11.38 -54.20 22.67
CA LYS A 2 -12.00 -53.69 21.44
C LYS A 2 -13.48 -54.09 21.44
N LYS A 3 -14.41 -53.12 21.43
CA LYS A 3 -15.85 -53.37 21.19
C LYS A 3 -16.09 -53.50 19.69
N ILE A 4 -16.47 -54.71 19.27
CA ILE A 4 -16.99 -55.00 17.93
C ILE A 4 -18.44 -54.53 17.92
N VAL A 5 -18.75 -53.51 17.11
CA VAL A 5 -20.12 -53.07 16.84
C VAL A 5 -20.55 -53.73 15.53
N THR A 6 -21.49 -54.67 15.63
CA THR A 6 -22.17 -55.32 14.51
C THR A 6 -23.07 -54.31 13.80
N ARG A 7 -22.96 -54.26 12.47
CA ARG A 7 -23.86 -53.47 11.61
C ARG A 7 -25.24 -54.14 11.55
N PRO A 8 -26.34 -53.37 11.62
CA PRO A 8 -27.67 -53.90 11.36
C PRO A 8 -27.84 -54.16 9.86
N ASP A 9 -28.39 -55.32 9.54
CA ASP A 9 -28.81 -55.73 8.20
C ASP A 9 -29.90 -54.77 7.68
N PHE A 10 -29.56 -54.04 6.63
CA PHE A 10 -30.52 -53.22 5.89
C PHE A 10 -31.30 -54.13 4.94
N LEU A 11 -32.58 -54.33 5.25
CA LEU A 11 -33.56 -54.93 4.35
C LEU A 11 -33.65 -54.12 3.05
N GLU A 12 -33.41 -54.78 1.92
CA GLU A 12 -33.60 -54.20 0.59
C GLU A 12 -35.10 -53.99 0.32
N PRO A 13 -35.55 -52.76 -0.03
CA PRO A 13 -36.93 -52.54 -0.43
C PRO A 13 -37.18 -53.11 -1.83
N GLU A 14 -38.17 -53.98 -1.95
CA GLU A 14 -38.61 -54.58 -3.21
C GLU A 14 -38.96 -53.52 -4.27
N GLY A 15 -38.33 -53.70 -5.43
CA GLY A 15 -38.34 -52.74 -6.54
C GLY A 15 -39.66 -52.74 -7.33
N GLY A 16 -40.56 -51.82 -6.97
CA GLY A 16 -41.71 -51.46 -7.81
C GLY A 16 -41.27 -50.89 -9.18
N ARG A 17 -41.63 -51.57 -10.27
CA ARG A 17 -41.31 -51.20 -11.68
C ARG A 17 -41.84 -49.82 -12.12
N GLY A 18 -42.68 -49.16 -11.32
CA GLY A 18 -43.10 -47.77 -11.53
C GLY A 18 -42.07 -46.70 -11.16
N SER A 19 -40.97 -47.04 -10.47
CA SER A 19 -40.05 -46.05 -9.87
C SER A 19 -38.99 -45.50 -10.84
N ARG A 20 -38.66 -46.21 -11.93
CA ARG A 20 -37.60 -45.79 -12.87
C ARG A 20 -37.97 -44.52 -13.65
N ARG A 21 -39.24 -44.37 -14.06
CA ARG A 21 -39.71 -43.19 -14.82
C ARG A 21 -39.75 -41.92 -13.93
N ARG A 22 -40.16 -42.05 -12.66
CA ARG A 22 -40.12 -40.97 -11.67
C ARG A 22 -38.69 -40.58 -11.29
N ARG A 23 -37.75 -41.54 -11.13
CA ARG A 23 -36.33 -41.24 -10.89
C ARG A 23 -35.67 -40.50 -12.06
N ARG A 24 -35.98 -40.85 -13.32
CA ARG A 24 -35.46 -40.13 -14.50
C ARG A 24 -35.96 -38.69 -14.58
N ARG A 25 -37.27 -38.44 -14.35
CA ARG A 25 -37.82 -37.07 -14.30
C ARG A 25 -37.20 -36.24 -13.19
N ARG A 26 -37.04 -36.79 -11.97
CA ARG A 26 -36.37 -36.08 -10.86
C ARG A 26 -34.92 -35.72 -11.21
N ARG A 27 -34.15 -36.66 -11.77
CA ARG A 27 -32.76 -36.39 -12.20
C ARG A 27 -32.67 -35.28 -13.26
N ALA A 28 -33.57 -35.28 -14.24
CA ALA A 28 -33.62 -34.23 -15.26
C ALA A 28 -33.95 -32.85 -14.66
N ILE A 29 -34.89 -32.77 -13.72
CA ILE A 29 -35.25 -31.52 -13.03
C ILE A 29 -34.07 -31.01 -12.18
N PHE A 30 -33.40 -31.89 -11.44
CA PHE A 30 -32.22 -31.50 -10.65
C PHE A 30 -31.05 -31.04 -11.54
N ALA A 31 -30.81 -31.71 -12.67
CA ALA A 31 -29.78 -31.29 -13.61
C ALA A 31 -30.09 -29.91 -14.24
N ALA A 32 -31.34 -29.67 -14.60
CA ALA A 32 -31.79 -28.38 -15.12
C ALA A 32 -31.65 -27.25 -14.07
N LEU A 33 -32.04 -27.50 -12.82
CA LEU A 33 -31.88 -26.54 -11.72
C LEU A 33 -30.41 -26.25 -11.42
N ALA A 34 -29.54 -27.27 -11.44
CA ALA A 34 -28.10 -27.08 -11.25
C ALA A 34 -27.49 -26.23 -12.38
N LEU A 35 -27.90 -26.44 -13.64
CA LEU A 35 -27.46 -25.62 -14.78
C LEU A 35 -27.93 -24.17 -14.66
N VAL A 36 -29.17 -23.93 -14.23
CA VAL A 36 -29.70 -22.56 -14.02
C VAL A 36 -28.96 -21.87 -12.86
N LEU A 37 -28.68 -22.58 -11.77
CA LEU A 37 -27.92 -22.04 -10.65
C LEU A 37 -26.46 -21.72 -11.04
N LEU A 38 -25.79 -22.64 -11.74
CA LEU A 38 -24.41 -22.42 -12.21
C LEU A 38 -24.34 -21.29 -13.25
N GLY A 39 -25.30 -21.21 -14.17
CA GLY A 39 -25.41 -20.11 -15.13
C GLY A 39 -25.68 -18.77 -14.46
N GLY A 40 -26.60 -18.74 -13.49
CA GLY A 40 -26.92 -17.54 -12.70
C GLY A 40 -25.74 -17.04 -11.87
N VAL A 41 -25.00 -17.96 -11.23
CA VAL A 41 -23.77 -17.64 -10.49
C VAL A 41 -22.68 -17.12 -11.43
N GLY A 42 -22.50 -17.73 -12.61
CA GLY A 42 -21.55 -17.26 -13.61
C GLY A 42 -21.86 -15.84 -14.09
N ILE A 43 -23.12 -15.55 -14.41
CA ILE A 43 -23.58 -14.21 -14.83
C ILE A 43 -23.45 -13.19 -13.69
N ALA A 44 -23.79 -13.57 -12.46
CA ALA A 44 -23.65 -12.70 -11.29
C ALA A 44 -22.18 -12.38 -11.00
N ILE A 45 -21.27 -13.36 -11.07
CA ILE A 45 -19.83 -13.16 -10.92
C ILE A 45 -19.29 -12.27 -12.04
N HIS A 46 -19.71 -12.48 -13.29
CA HIS A 46 -19.27 -11.67 -14.41
C HIS A 46 -19.76 -10.22 -14.30
N ARG A 47 -21.04 -10.01 -13.94
CA ARG A 47 -21.60 -8.67 -13.70
C ARG A 47 -20.97 -7.99 -12.50
N TYR A 48 -20.68 -8.73 -11.43
CA TYR A 48 -20.02 -8.18 -10.24
C TYR A 48 -18.59 -7.73 -10.56
N ARG A 49 -17.85 -8.49 -11.38
CA ARG A 49 -16.54 -8.08 -11.90
C ARG A 49 -16.64 -6.83 -12.78
N ALA A 50 -17.54 -6.85 -13.78
CA ALA A 50 -17.71 -5.74 -14.70
C ALA A 50 -18.19 -4.43 -14.01
N ALA A 51 -18.97 -4.53 -12.94
CA ALA A 51 -19.49 -3.36 -12.22
C ALA A 51 -18.42 -2.60 -11.41
N HIS A 52 -17.24 -3.18 -11.18
CA HIS A 52 -16.17 -2.57 -10.39
C HIS A 52 -14.89 -2.30 -11.19
N GLU A 53 -14.93 -2.54 -12.50
CA GLU A 53 -13.84 -2.19 -13.39
C GLU A 53 -14.03 -0.73 -13.82
N PHE A 54 -13.27 0.17 -13.21
CA PHE A 54 -13.10 1.51 -13.76
C PHE A 54 -12.47 1.36 -15.16
N PRO A 55 -13.06 1.95 -16.21
CA PRO A 55 -12.42 1.93 -17.51
C PRO A 55 -11.03 2.56 -17.39
N PRO A 56 -10.02 2.08 -18.15
CA PRO A 56 -8.73 2.75 -18.18
C PRO A 56 -8.96 4.23 -18.55
N PRO A 57 -8.26 5.16 -17.89
CA PRO A 57 -8.41 6.57 -18.18
C PRO A 57 -7.96 6.82 -19.61
N ALA A 58 -8.66 7.73 -20.28
CA ALA A 58 -8.15 8.32 -21.51
C ALA A 58 -7.00 9.26 -21.11
N PHE A 59 -5.81 8.99 -21.63
CA PHE A 59 -4.66 9.87 -21.44
C PHE A 59 -4.67 10.93 -22.54
N GLU A 60 -4.66 12.20 -22.16
CA GLU A 60 -4.49 13.32 -23.09
C GLU A 60 -3.01 13.56 -23.42
N ASP A 61 -2.11 13.08 -22.55
CA ASP A 61 -0.66 13.26 -22.62
C ASP A 61 0.02 11.89 -22.79
N GLU A 62 0.77 11.74 -23.89
CA GLU A 62 1.46 10.48 -24.24
C GLU A 62 2.62 10.19 -23.28
N ALA A 63 3.34 11.19 -22.79
CA ALA A 63 4.42 10.98 -21.81
C ALA A 63 3.85 10.40 -20.51
N CYS A 64 2.74 10.99 -20.03
CA CYS A 64 1.99 10.44 -18.91
C CYS A 64 1.50 9.00 -19.15
N ARG A 65 0.96 8.71 -20.34
CA ARG A 65 0.56 7.34 -20.70
C ARG A 65 1.74 6.38 -20.62
N GLN A 66 2.89 6.75 -21.17
CA GLN A 66 4.09 5.89 -21.17
C GLN A 66 4.64 5.67 -19.76
N THR A 67 4.66 6.70 -18.91
CA THR A 67 4.98 6.55 -17.48
C THR A 67 4.12 5.45 -16.84
N TYR A 68 2.81 5.49 -17.05
CA TYR A 68 1.92 4.49 -16.47
C TYR A 68 2.03 3.12 -17.14
N VAL A 69 2.26 3.04 -18.45
CA VAL A 69 2.53 1.77 -19.13
C VAL A 69 3.78 1.11 -18.55
N ASN A 70 4.83 1.88 -18.31
CA ASN A 70 6.06 1.40 -17.69
C ASN A 70 5.83 0.99 -16.22
N PHE A 71 5.13 1.82 -15.42
CA PHE A 71 4.79 1.50 -14.04
C PHE A 71 3.96 0.21 -13.93
N TYR A 72 2.97 0.04 -14.80
CA TYR A 72 2.07 -1.11 -14.84
C TYR A 72 2.53 -2.24 -15.78
N ARG A 73 3.83 -2.29 -16.15
CA ARG A 73 4.34 -3.32 -17.08
C ARG A 73 4.23 -4.73 -16.51
N ASN A 74 4.36 -4.87 -15.19
CA ASN A 74 4.28 -6.15 -14.49
C ASN A 74 2.83 -6.48 -14.09
N PRO A 75 2.42 -7.77 -14.07
CA PRO A 75 1.09 -8.17 -13.62
C PRO A 75 0.88 -7.91 -12.11
N GLU A 76 1.96 -7.90 -11.34
CA GLU A 76 1.98 -7.65 -9.90
C GLU A 76 2.73 -6.36 -9.61
N ILE A 77 2.04 -5.43 -8.95
CA ILE A 77 2.57 -4.12 -8.57
C ILE A 77 2.73 -4.12 -7.05
N ASP A 78 3.96 -3.94 -6.58
CA ASP A 78 4.29 -3.91 -5.16
C ASP A 78 4.42 -2.47 -4.66
N VAL A 79 3.64 -2.12 -3.64
CA VAL A 79 3.61 -0.82 -2.99
C VAL A 79 3.90 -0.99 -1.51
N LYS A 80 4.92 -0.30 -1.00
CA LYS A 80 5.20 -0.27 0.45
C LYS A 80 4.82 1.08 1.03
N VAL A 81 4.09 1.06 2.14
CA VAL A 81 3.81 2.23 2.97
C VAL A 81 4.37 1.93 4.35
N VAL A 82 5.43 2.64 4.73
CA VAL A 82 6.10 2.43 6.01
C VAL A 82 5.93 3.69 6.86
N PHE A 83 5.27 3.52 8.00
CA PHE A 83 5.06 4.59 8.95
C PHE A 83 6.28 4.66 9.87
N GLY A 84 6.92 5.83 9.91
CA GLY A 84 8.03 6.12 10.80
C GLY A 84 7.57 6.32 12.24
N TYR A 85 8.53 6.37 13.17
CA TYR A 85 8.24 6.53 14.58
C TYR A 85 7.80 7.96 14.85
N LYS A 86 6.48 8.16 14.95
CA LYS A 86 5.84 9.48 15.05
C LYS A 86 5.53 9.86 16.49
N ASP A 87 6.57 10.16 17.26
CA ASP A 87 6.41 10.72 18.59
C ASP A 87 5.95 12.19 18.54
N ALA A 88 5.11 12.57 19.48
CA ALA A 88 4.76 13.95 19.78
C ALA A 88 5.31 14.28 21.17
N ARG A 89 6.49 14.89 21.23
CA ARG A 89 7.03 15.42 22.48
C ARG A 89 6.50 16.83 22.76
N PRO A 90 6.18 17.17 24.01
CA PRO A 90 6.39 16.37 25.24
C PRO A 90 5.26 15.37 25.58
N ALA A 91 4.22 15.25 24.75
CA ALA A 91 3.01 14.48 25.04
C ALA A 91 3.16 12.95 25.13
N ARG A 92 4.38 12.40 25.02
CA ARG A 92 4.72 10.94 25.00
C ARG A 92 3.97 10.08 23.97
N PHE A 93 3.09 10.67 23.17
CA PHE A 93 2.24 9.93 22.24
C PHE A 93 2.99 9.53 20.97
N VAL A 94 2.76 8.31 20.49
CA VAL A 94 3.31 7.76 19.25
C VAL A 94 2.17 7.39 18.30
N ALA A 95 2.08 8.07 17.16
CA ALA A 95 0.87 8.09 16.33
C ALA A 95 0.81 7.00 15.23
N ASP A 96 1.95 6.42 14.87
CA ASP A 96 2.13 5.65 13.62
C ASP A 96 1.20 4.43 13.51
N ARG A 97 0.93 3.72 14.61
CA ARG A 97 -0.03 2.61 14.64
C ARG A 97 -1.47 3.04 14.40
N TYR A 98 -1.89 4.17 14.95
CA TYR A 98 -3.25 4.71 14.76
C TYR A 98 -3.42 5.21 13.34
N GLU A 99 -2.44 5.93 12.81
CA GLU A 99 -2.46 6.37 11.42
C GLU A 99 -2.51 5.19 10.45
N ARG A 100 -1.70 4.14 10.68
CA ARG A 100 -1.79 2.91 9.91
C ARG A 100 -3.18 2.29 9.97
N MET A 101 -3.81 2.26 11.15
CA MET A 101 -5.16 1.71 11.30
C MET A 101 -6.18 2.52 10.48
N ILE A 102 -6.16 3.85 10.57
CA ILE A 102 -7.03 4.74 9.79
C ILE A 102 -6.75 4.59 8.29
N PHE A 103 -5.48 4.48 7.91
CA PHE A 103 -5.03 4.25 6.55
C PHE A 103 -5.64 2.96 5.98
N ILE A 104 -5.48 1.83 6.68
CA ILE A 104 -6.05 0.54 6.28
C ILE A 104 -7.57 0.62 6.20
N GLN A 105 -8.22 1.22 7.21
CA GLN A 105 -9.67 1.38 7.22
C GLN A 105 -10.16 2.08 5.95
N ARG A 106 -9.50 3.18 5.56
CA ARG A 106 -9.82 3.93 4.34
C ARG A 106 -9.55 3.15 3.06
N LEU A 107 -8.42 2.44 2.99
CA LEU A 107 -8.11 1.59 1.84
C LEU A 107 -9.10 0.43 1.67
N THR A 108 -9.66 -0.09 2.76
CA THR A 108 -10.65 -1.18 2.71
C THR A 108 -12.10 -0.71 2.53
N ALA A 109 -12.34 0.61 2.62
CA ALA A 109 -13.67 1.18 2.39
C ALA A 109 -14.06 1.10 0.91
N LYS A 110 -15.37 1.17 0.62
CA LYS A 110 -15.87 1.18 -0.76
C LYS A 110 -15.39 2.39 -1.54
N CYS A 111 -15.03 2.16 -2.80
CA CYS A 111 -14.64 3.25 -3.68
C CYS A 111 -15.78 4.22 -3.94
N THR A 112 -15.41 5.49 -4.07
CA THR A 112 -16.29 6.55 -4.56
C THR A 112 -15.72 7.08 -5.88
N LYS A 113 -16.49 7.84 -6.65
CA LYS A 113 -16.03 8.39 -7.95
C LYS A 113 -14.75 9.24 -7.87
N LYS A 114 -14.36 9.70 -6.68
CA LYS A 114 -13.21 10.60 -6.46
C LYS A 114 -12.04 9.96 -5.74
N ASN A 115 -12.24 8.81 -5.10
CA ASN A 115 -11.19 8.12 -4.35
C ASN A 115 -10.91 6.78 -5.00
N PHE A 116 -9.67 6.56 -5.42
CA PHE A 116 -9.17 5.31 -5.97
C PHE A 116 -8.25 4.58 -5.00
N ALA A 117 -8.06 5.04 -3.77
CA ALA A 117 -7.36 4.32 -2.70
C ALA A 117 -8.40 3.68 -1.75
N CYS A 118 -9.03 2.61 -2.22
CA CYS A 118 -10.24 1.98 -1.66
C CYS A 118 -10.41 0.54 -2.20
N ASP A 119 -11.43 -0.20 -1.73
CA ASP A 119 -11.77 -1.57 -2.12
C ASP A 119 -10.59 -2.58 -2.04
N PHE A 120 -9.56 -2.27 -1.25
CA PHE A 120 -8.54 -3.24 -0.93
C PHE A 120 -9.10 -4.33 -0.02
N VAL A 121 -8.65 -5.55 -0.25
CA VAL A 121 -8.94 -6.71 0.59
C VAL A 121 -7.71 -7.01 1.43
N ARG A 122 -7.87 -7.01 2.75
CA ARG A 122 -6.79 -7.39 3.67
C ARG A 122 -6.49 -8.89 3.54
N SER A 123 -5.21 -9.25 3.52
CA SER A 123 -4.79 -10.65 3.55
C SER A 123 -5.26 -11.35 4.82
N LYS A 124 -5.61 -12.63 4.71
CA LYS A 124 -6.01 -13.47 5.85
C LYS A 124 -4.82 -13.94 6.69
N THR A 125 -3.63 -13.98 6.11
CA THR A 125 -2.41 -14.49 6.74
C THR A 125 -1.44 -13.39 7.14
N ASP A 126 -1.67 -12.16 6.68
CA ASP A 126 -0.77 -11.05 6.88
C ASP A 126 -1.56 -9.76 7.12
N ALA A 127 -1.53 -9.31 8.37
CA ALA A 127 -2.24 -8.13 8.84
C ALA A 127 -1.77 -6.83 8.16
N ASP A 128 -0.58 -6.80 7.59
CA ASP A 128 0.03 -5.63 6.97
C ASP A 128 -0.17 -5.64 5.44
N LEU A 129 -0.60 -6.75 4.85
CA LEU A 129 -0.79 -6.89 3.40
C LEU A 129 -2.24 -6.63 2.96
N LEU A 130 -2.40 -5.77 1.97
CA LEU A 130 -3.64 -5.47 1.28
C LEU A 130 -3.51 -5.80 -0.20
N LEU A 131 -4.56 -6.36 -0.79
CA LEU A 131 -4.61 -6.74 -2.19
C LEU A 131 -5.73 -5.99 -2.90
N ARG A 132 -5.47 -5.51 -4.11
CA ARG A 132 -6.52 -4.98 -4.99
C ARG A 132 -6.26 -5.38 -6.42
N ARG A 133 -7.34 -5.70 -7.15
CA ARG A 133 -7.29 -5.89 -8.60
C ARG A 133 -7.81 -4.65 -9.32
N LEU A 134 -7.18 -4.28 -10.42
CA LEU A 134 -7.60 -3.20 -11.30
C LEU A 134 -7.10 -3.46 -12.72
N ASN A 135 -7.58 -2.72 -13.70
CA ASN A 135 -7.06 -2.75 -15.06
C ASN A 135 -5.98 -1.68 -15.21
N GLY A 136 -4.83 -2.06 -15.77
CA GLY A 136 -3.76 -1.13 -16.11
C GLY A 136 -4.13 -0.20 -17.27
N PRO A 137 -3.22 0.68 -17.69
CA PRO A 137 -3.45 1.60 -18.82
C PRO A 137 -3.66 0.87 -20.15
N ASP A 138 -3.20 -0.38 -20.26
CA ASP A 138 -3.40 -1.27 -21.41
C ASP A 138 -4.70 -2.08 -21.32
N GLY A 139 -5.56 -1.81 -20.33
CA GLY A 139 -6.80 -2.53 -20.07
C GLY A 139 -6.59 -3.94 -19.50
N LYS A 140 -5.35 -4.40 -19.31
CA LYS A 140 -5.08 -5.74 -18.78
C LYS A 140 -5.16 -5.75 -17.25
N PRO A 141 -5.60 -6.86 -16.63
CA PRO A 141 -5.71 -6.95 -15.18
C PRO A 141 -4.33 -6.89 -14.50
N ARG A 142 -4.29 -6.25 -13.34
CA ARG A 142 -3.15 -6.09 -12.44
C ARG A 142 -3.57 -6.36 -11.01
N THR A 143 -2.64 -6.87 -10.21
CA THR A 143 -2.82 -7.00 -8.77
C THR A 143 -1.86 -6.08 -8.04
N ILE A 144 -2.41 -5.18 -7.23
CA ILE A 144 -1.66 -4.32 -6.33
C ILE A 144 -1.49 -5.05 -5.01
N PHE A 145 -0.25 -5.26 -4.61
CA PHE A 145 0.14 -5.72 -3.28
C PHE A 145 0.61 -4.49 -2.50
N LEU A 146 -0.20 -4.03 -1.55
CA LEU A 146 0.15 -2.90 -0.70
C LEU A 146 0.47 -3.39 0.71
N ARG A 147 1.69 -3.13 1.19
CA ARG A 147 2.07 -3.43 2.57
C ARG A 147 2.12 -2.15 3.42
N ALA A 148 1.37 -2.11 4.51
CA ALA A 148 1.34 -1.00 5.45
C ALA A 148 2.01 -1.39 6.78
N VAL A 149 3.25 -0.94 7.01
CA VAL A 149 4.09 -1.36 8.14
C VAL A 149 4.24 -0.21 9.15
N PRO A 150 3.87 -0.39 10.42
CA PRO A 150 4.17 0.58 11.46
C PRO A 150 5.51 0.26 12.14
N SER A 151 6.07 1.23 12.83
CA SER A 151 7.39 1.15 13.46
C SER A 151 7.36 1.02 14.98
N SER A 152 6.25 1.37 15.65
CA SER A 152 6.10 1.27 17.10
C SER A 152 5.40 -0.01 17.57
N VAL A 153 5.64 -0.38 18.83
CA VAL A 153 4.92 -1.45 19.54
C VAL A 153 3.68 -0.92 20.24
N GLY A 154 3.71 0.29 20.78
CA GLY A 154 2.62 0.90 21.51
C GLY A 154 2.49 2.40 21.24
N PRO A 155 1.48 3.04 21.84
CA PRO A 155 1.20 4.46 21.67
C PRO A 155 2.01 5.37 22.60
N ASP A 156 2.77 4.83 23.54
CA ASP A 156 3.56 5.59 24.51
C ASP A 156 5.07 5.46 24.22
N ASP A 157 5.75 6.59 24.12
CA ASP A 157 7.18 6.68 23.78
C ASP A 157 8.08 6.11 24.87
N GLU A 158 7.75 6.28 26.15
CA GLU A 158 8.57 5.73 27.25
C GLU A 158 8.42 4.22 27.36
N GLU A 159 7.19 3.70 27.25
CA GLU A 159 6.95 2.25 27.23
C GLU A 159 7.70 1.59 26.06
N ASN A 160 7.61 2.17 24.86
CA ASN A 160 8.32 1.68 23.69
C ASN A 160 9.85 1.69 23.88
N ARG A 161 10.42 2.65 24.60
CA ARG A 161 11.89 2.72 24.81
C ARG A 161 12.42 1.55 25.61
N VAL A 162 11.62 1.00 26.52
CA VAL A 162 12.03 -0.12 27.39
C VAL A 162 11.50 -1.47 26.89
N ASP A 163 10.52 -1.48 25.98
CA ASP A 163 9.97 -2.71 25.40
C ASP A 163 11.01 -3.43 24.51
N PRO A 164 11.38 -4.69 24.82
CA PRO A 164 12.33 -5.45 24.00
C PRO A 164 11.86 -5.70 22.57
N PHE A 165 10.54 -5.78 22.32
CA PHE A 165 9.97 -5.94 20.99
C PHE A 165 10.10 -4.68 20.13
N GLN A 166 10.29 -3.50 20.72
CA GLN A 166 10.45 -2.25 19.96
C GLN A 166 11.67 -2.32 19.04
N LYS A 167 12.79 -2.90 19.50
CA LYS A 167 13.99 -3.08 18.67
C LYS A 167 13.72 -3.96 17.45
N TRP A 168 12.95 -5.02 17.63
CA TRP A 168 12.53 -5.88 16.52
C TRP A 168 11.63 -5.11 15.55
N ARG A 169 10.64 -4.36 16.06
CA ARG A 169 9.70 -3.59 15.23
C ARG A 169 10.38 -2.50 14.42
N THR A 170 11.30 -1.76 15.03
CA THR A 170 12.17 -0.79 14.36
C THR A 170 12.96 -1.44 13.23
N ARG A 171 13.62 -2.58 13.49
CA ARG A 171 14.38 -3.30 12.46
C ARG A 171 13.50 -3.79 11.33
N TYR A 172 12.32 -4.32 11.65
CA TYR A 172 11.36 -4.79 10.66
C TYR A 172 10.87 -3.67 9.75
N ALA A 173 10.48 -2.52 10.31
CA ALA A 173 10.03 -1.36 9.54
C ALA A 173 11.17 -0.80 8.66
N ASN A 174 12.38 -0.67 9.21
CA ASN A 174 13.54 -0.22 8.44
C ASN A 174 13.88 -1.17 7.29
N LEU A 175 13.87 -2.48 7.55
CA LEU A 175 14.12 -3.48 6.52
C LEU A 175 13.04 -3.45 5.44
N ALA A 176 11.76 -3.36 5.81
CA ALA A 176 10.65 -3.28 4.86
C ALA A 176 10.77 -2.03 3.97
N PHE A 177 11.22 -0.90 4.52
CA PHE A 177 11.46 0.32 3.77
C PHE A 177 12.62 0.17 2.80
N LEU A 178 13.81 -0.24 3.28
CA LEU A 178 15.01 -0.38 2.44
C LEU A 178 14.87 -1.47 1.37
N GLN A 179 14.25 -2.61 1.70
CA GLN A 179 13.91 -3.63 0.70
C GLN A 179 12.88 -3.11 -0.31
N GLY A 180 11.96 -2.25 0.13
CA GLY A 180 11.05 -1.55 -0.78
C GLY A 180 11.81 -0.73 -1.82
N LEU A 181 12.87 -0.02 -1.41
CA LEU A 181 13.65 0.83 -2.32
C LEU A 181 14.38 0.04 -3.42
N THR A 182 14.63 -1.25 -3.23
CA THR A 182 15.25 -2.11 -4.25
C THR A 182 14.22 -2.86 -5.10
N SER A 183 13.14 -3.34 -4.48
CA SER A 183 12.29 -4.37 -5.08
C SER A 183 10.84 -3.96 -5.34
N ALA A 184 10.33 -2.93 -4.68
CA ALA A 184 8.96 -2.46 -4.87
C ALA A 184 8.87 -1.50 -6.07
N ASP A 185 7.67 -1.37 -6.65
CA ASP A 185 7.42 -0.41 -7.73
C ASP A 185 7.15 1.00 -7.16
N ALA A 186 6.60 1.09 -5.94
CA ALA A 186 6.48 2.34 -5.19
C ALA A 186 6.72 2.17 -3.68
N VAL A 187 7.34 3.17 -3.06
CA VAL A 187 7.57 3.23 -1.61
C VAL A 187 7.11 4.57 -1.06
N ILE A 188 6.43 4.56 0.07
CA ILE A 188 5.91 5.73 0.78
C ILE A 188 6.42 5.63 2.22
N TYR A 189 7.20 6.63 2.64
CA TYR A 189 7.51 6.90 4.04
C TYR A 189 6.58 7.96 4.59
N ASN A 190 5.99 7.70 5.75
CA ASN A 190 5.16 8.67 6.46
C ASN A 190 5.62 8.78 7.91
N GLY A 191 6.31 9.86 8.28
CA GLY A 191 7.00 9.93 9.57
C GLY A 191 7.81 11.22 9.79
N HIS A 192 8.70 11.20 10.77
CA HIS A 192 9.60 12.32 11.07
C HIS A 192 10.88 12.25 10.23
N SER A 193 11.32 13.38 9.70
CA SER A 193 12.60 13.51 8.98
C SER A 193 13.80 13.83 9.88
N ARG A 194 13.53 14.14 11.16
CA ARG A 194 14.53 14.50 12.19
C ARG A 194 15.54 15.57 11.72
N ALA A 195 15.02 16.67 11.16
CA ALA A 195 15.82 17.78 10.63
C ALA A 195 16.84 17.38 9.54
N GLY A 196 16.50 16.37 8.73
CA GLY A 196 17.36 15.86 7.65
C GLY A 196 18.09 14.57 7.99
N GLY A 197 17.91 14.03 9.20
CA GLY A 197 18.43 12.69 9.54
C GLY A 197 17.88 11.55 8.67
N GLY A 198 16.73 11.77 8.01
CA GLY A 198 16.06 10.81 7.14
C GLY A 198 14.91 10.08 7.85
N PRO A 199 14.31 9.07 7.18
CA PRO A 199 13.32 8.19 7.79
C PRO A 199 13.81 7.55 9.08
N ASP A 200 13.06 7.78 10.16
CA ASP A 200 13.31 7.20 11.47
C ASP A 200 12.18 6.24 11.85
N PHE A 201 12.56 5.06 12.36
CA PHE A 201 11.66 3.96 12.74
C PHE A 201 11.85 3.56 14.21
N ALA A 202 12.65 4.31 14.97
CA ALA A 202 12.94 4.06 16.38
C ALA A 202 12.44 5.22 17.26
N PRO A 203 12.27 5.01 18.58
CA PRO A 203 12.22 6.12 19.52
C PRO A 203 13.41 7.06 19.28
N PRO A 204 13.21 8.39 19.22
CA PRO A 204 14.28 9.28 18.85
C PRO A 204 15.42 9.23 19.86
N ARG A 205 16.63 9.44 19.35
CA ARG A 205 17.78 9.76 20.20
C ARG A 205 17.51 11.08 20.91
N LEU A 206 17.75 11.10 22.22
CA LEU A 206 17.58 12.28 23.06
C LEU A 206 18.93 12.85 23.47
N ALA A 207 18.99 14.17 23.61
CA ALA A 207 20.08 14.89 24.25
C ALA A 207 19.95 14.82 25.79
N LYS A 208 20.88 15.45 26.50
CA LYS A 208 20.93 15.40 27.98
C LYS A 208 19.72 16.07 28.64
N ASP A 209 19.12 17.05 27.98
CA ASP A 209 17.91 17.76 28.38
C ASP A 209 16.62 17.00 28.03
N LEU A 210 16.74 15.78 27.48
CA LEU A 210 15.64 14.93 27.04
C LEU A 210 14.90 15.44 25.79
N ASP A 211 15.40 16.46 25.11
CA ASP A 211 14.91 16.85 23.79
C ASP A 211 15.52 15.96 22.69
N VAL A 212 14.90 15.95 21.51
CA VAL A 212 15.43 15.21 20.35
C VAL A 212 16.79 15.77 19.95
N ASP A 213 17.80 14.91 19.84
CA ASP A 213 19.18 15.28 19.49
C ASP A 213 19.32 15.57 17.99
N PHE A 214 18.75 16.70 17.54
CA PHE A 214 18.75 17.09 16.13
C PHE A 214 20.15 17.35 15.56
N GLU A 215 21.12 17.72 16.41
CA GLU A 215 22.51 17.87 15.98
C GLU A 215 23.09 16.52 15.56
N TRP A 216 22.90 15.48 16.37
CA TRP A 216 23.32 14.13 16.01
C TRP A 216 22.63 13.63 14.74
N TYR A 217 21.32 13.86 14.56
CA TYR A 217 20.61 13.44 13.34
C TYR A 217 21.13 14.14 12.08
N ARG A 218 21.37 15.46 12.13
CA ARG A 218 21.96 16.21 11.01
C ARG A 218 23.36 15.70 10.63
N LYS A 219 24.15 15.31 11.63
CA LYS A 219 25.53 14.86 11.42
C LYS A 219 25.63 13.42 10.91
N ASN A 220 24.80 12.52 11.43
CA ASN A 220 24.93 11.08 11.20
C ASN A 220 23.97 10.55 10.13
N GLU A 221 22.89 11.28 9.83
CA GLU A 221 21.92 10.94 8.79
C GLU A 221 21.51 9.45 8.78
N PRO A 222 21.10 8.88 9.94
CA PRO A 222 20.96 7.43 10.10
C PRO A 222 19.88 6.82 9.20
N GLY A 223 18.88 7.62 8.81
CA GLY A 223 17.82 7.21 7.89
C GLY A 223 18.11 7.58 6.44
N PHE A 224 18.84 8.67 6.19
CA PHE A 224 19.04 9.17 4.83
C PHE A 224 20.26 8.55 4.12
N THR A 225 21.38 8.34 4.82
CA THR A 225 22.55 7.68 4.23
C THR A 225 22.21 6.30 3.65
N PRO A 226 21.43 5.43 4.33
CA PRO A 226 21.02 4.16 3.76
C PRO A 226 20.14 4.29 2.51
N ILE A 227 19.31 5.34 2.39
CA ILE A 227 18.50 5.58 1.18
C ILE A 227 19.42 5.82 -0.02
N VAL A 228 20.34 6.77 0.12
CA VAL A 228 21.26 7.15 -0.96
C VAL A 228 22.09 5.93 -1.38
N SER A 229 22.69 5.23 -0.41
CA SER A 229 23.48 4.02 -0.67
C SER A 229 22.65 2.90 -1.34
N THR A 230 21.38 2.73 -0.95
CA THR A 230 20.50 1.72 -1.56
C THR A 230 20.14 2.07 -3.00
N LEU A 231 19.91 3.36 -3.29
CA LEU A 231 19.55 3.84 -4.63
C LEU A 231 20.75 3.85 -5.59
N GLU A 232 21.97 4.08 -5.08
CA GLU A 232 23.22 4.01 -5.88
C GLU A 232 23.60 2.56 -6.23
N GLY A 233 23.37 1.62 -5.30
CA GLY A 233 24.04 0.32 -5.32
C GLY A 233 23.38 -0.80 -6.14
N ALA A 234 22.13 -0.64 -6.60
CA ALA A 234 21.43 -1.74 -7.27
C ALA A 234 20.44 -1.27 -8.34
N PRO A 235 20.26 -2.05 -9.43
CA PRO A 235 19.09 -1.93 -10.28
C PRO A 235 17.83 -2.02 -9.41
N SER A 236 17.01 -0.97 -9.45
CA SER A 236 15.80 -0.88 -8.66
C SER A 236 14.57 -0.92 -9.56
N ARG A 237 13.53 -1.61 -9.10
CA ARG A 237 12.18 -1.53 -9.70
C ARG A 237 11.44 -0.26 -9.29
N LEU A 238 11.97 0.48 -8.35
CA LEU A 238 11.32 1.66 -7.77
C LEU A 238 11.13 2.73 -8.82
N LYS A 239 9.87 3.11 -9.03
CA LYS A 239 9.47 4.21 -9.92
C LYS A 239 8.96 5.42 -9.15
N LEU A 240 8.51 5.25 -7.91
CA LEU A 240 7.98 6.32 -7.08
C LEU A 240 8.43 6.18 -5.62
N LEU A 241 9.03 7.22 -5.07
CA LEU A 241 9.35 7.36 -3.65
C LEU A 241 8.64 8.58 -3.06
N GLY A 242 7.73 8.37 -2.11
CA GLY A 242 7.10 9.42 -1.33
C GLY A 242 7.70 9.57 0.06
N LEU A 243 8.07 10.79 0.45
CA LEU A 243 8.63 11.15 1.75
C LEU A 243 7.72 12.19 2.43
N TYR A 244 6.67 11.72 3.08
CA TYR A 244 5.71 12.55 3.83
C TYR A 244 6.26 12.84 5.22
N SER A 245 7.17 13.81 5.26
CA SER A 245 7.85 14.27 6.46
C SER A 245 8.23 15.74 6.32
N CYS A 246 8.32 16.45 7.45
CA CYS A 246 8.58 17.88 7.49
C CYS A 246 9.83 18.26 6.68
N ALA A 247 9.67 19.24 5.79
CA ALA A 247 10.72 19.82 4.96
C ALA A 247 11.55 18.78 4.16
N SER A 248 10.96 17.63 3.81
CA SER A 248 11.66 16.57 3.09
C SER A 248 12.20 17.01 1.72
N SER A 249 11.59 18.00 1.05
CA SER A 249 12.14 18.56 -0.19
C SER A 249 13.51 19.20 0.06
N LYS A 250 13.61 20.06 1.07
CA LYS A 250 14.86 20.75 1.43
C LYS A 250 15.98 19.78 1.80
N HIS A 251 15.63 18.68 2.47
CA HIS A 251 16.64 17.78 3.02
C HIS A 251 17.10 16.70 2.03
N PHE A 252 16.21 16.24 1.14
CA PHE A 252 16.45 14.99 0.42
C PHE A 252 16.39 15.11 -1.11
N LEU A 253 15.65 16.08 -1.65
CA LEU A 253 15.31 16.11 -3.08
C LEU A 253 16.55 16.07 -3.99
N ASP A 254 17.47 17.00 -3.80
CA ASP A 254 18.63 17.16 -4.69
C ASP A 254 19.56 15.95 -4.63
N ARG A 255 19.79 15.41 -3.42
CA ARG A 255 20.67 14.25 -3.21
C ARG A 255 20.06 12.97 -3.77
N VAL A 256 18.74 12.78 -3.64
CA VAL A 256 18.06 11.62 -4.25
C VAL A 256 18.05 11.72 -5.77
N ARG A 257 17.75 12.90 -6.34
CA ARG A 257 17.79 13.13 -7.79
C ARG A 257 19.18 12.92 -8.37
N LYS A 258 20.23 13.33 -7.65
CA LYS A 258 21.61 13.12 -8.08
C LYS A 258 21.94 11.63 -8.28
N VAL A 259 21.39 10.74 -7.44
CA VAL A 259 21.71 9.30 -7.50
C VAL A 259 20.70 8.49 -8.31
N LYS A 260 19.47 8.98 -8.45
CA LYS A 260 18.39 8.33 -9.18
C LYS A 260 17.54 9.38 -9.91
N PRO A 261 18.01 9.94 -11.04
CA PRO A 261 17.35 11.07 -11.72
C PRO A 261 15.99 10.72 -12.31
N ASP A 262 15.78 9.45 -12.70
CA ASP A 262 14.54 8.88 -13.24
C ASP A 262 13.49 8.51 -12.16
N LEU A 263 13.80 8.74 -10.89
CA LEU A 263 12.89 8.39 -9.79
C LEU A 263 11.86 9.49 -9.58
N GLY A 264 10.58 9.12 -9.67
CA GLY A 264 9.49 9.96 -9.20
C GLY A 264 9.61 10.20 -7.70
N LEU A 265 9.60 11.47 -7.29
CA LEU A 265 9.70 11.87 -5.88
C LEU A 265 8.49 12.68 -5.45
N ILE A 266 7.88 12.26 -4.34
CA ILE A 266 6.89 13.05 -3.62
C ILE A 266 7.53 13.56 -2.33
N THR A 267 7.65 14.87 -2.17
CA THR A 267 8.27 15.48 -0.99
C THR A 267 7.45 16.64 -0.45
N SER A 268 7.76 17.09 0.77
CA SER A 268 7.07 18.16 1.49
C SER A 268 8.02 19.35 1.61
N PRO A 269 7.69 20.55 1.08
CA PRO A 269 8.56 21.71 1.13
C PRO A 269 8.60 22.36 2.52
N LYS A 270 7.57 22.13 3.34
CA LYS A 270 7.36 22.76 4.64
C LYS A 270 7.00 21.73 5.70
N LEU A 271 6.68 22.22 6.90
CA LEU A 271 6.09 21.41 7.97
C LEU A 271 4.78 20.78 7.47
N ILE A 272 4.60 19.50 7.79
CA ILE A 272 3.39 18.74 7.46
C ILE A 272 2.85 18.11 8.75
N TYR A 273 1.58 18.35 9.05
CA TYR A 273 0.94 17.76 10.23
C TYR A 273 0.65 16.28 10.01
N PHE A 274 0.45 15.53 11.10
CA PHE A 274 0.20 14.09 11.07
C PHE A 274 -0.97 13.71 10.17
N SER A 275 -2.13 14.37 10.36
CA SER A 275 -3.30 14.20 9.51
C SER A 275 -2.99 14.48 8.05
N ASP A 276 -2.26 15.55 7.77
CA ASP A 276 -2.01 16.00 6.39
C ASP A 276 -1.06 15.07 5.66
N ALA A 277 -0.04 14.55 6.35
CA ALA A 277 0.87 13.53 5.83
C ALA A 277 0.11 12.24 5.52
N LEU A 278 -0.79 11.82 6.40
CA LEU A 278 -1.66 10.66 6.19
C LEU A 278 -2.59 10.84 4.99
N GLU A 279 -3.32 11.97 4.91
CA GLU A 279 -4.20 12.30 3.79
C GLU A 279 -3.42 12.35 2.47
N SER A 280 -2.26 13.02 2.45
CA SER A 280 -1.42 13.12 1.26
C SER A 280 -0.89 11.76 0.80
N SER A 281 -0.56 10.86 1.74
CA SER A 281 -0.17 9.48 1.41
C SER A 281 -1.31 8.72 0.73
N ILE A 282 -2.55 8.87 1.22
CA ILE A 282 -3.74 8.24 0.65
C ILE A 282 -4.05 8.84 -0.72
N GLU A 283 -4.01 10.16 -0.86
CA GLU A 283 -4.26 10.85 -2.14
C GLU A 283 -3.21 10.51 -3.19
N SER A 284 -1.97 10.23 -2.79
CA SER A 284 -0.92 9.79 -3.70
C SER A 284 -1.18 8.41 -4.24
N ILE A 285 -1.61 7.48 -3.38
CA ILE A 285 -2.03 6.15 -3.82
C ILE A 285 -3.27 6.26 -4.69
N SER A 286 -4.24 7.07 -4.29
CA SER A 286 -5.45 7.33 -5.09
C SER A 286 -5.08 7.85 -6.47
N SER A 287 -4.17 8.81 -6.56
CA SER A 287 -3.73 9.41 -7.82
C SER A 287 -2.92 8.45 -8.68
N LEU A 288 -2.04 7.64 -8.06
CA LEU A 288 -1.31 6.57 -8.72
C LEU A 288 -2.26 5.53 -9.32
N LEU A 289 -3.22 5.03 -8.55
CA LEU A 289 -4.18 4.02 -8.98
C LEU A 289 -5.24 4.54 -9.98
N ALA A 290 -5.52 5.84 -9.93
CA ALA A 290 -6.35 6.54 -10.91
C ALA A 290 -5.59 6.88 -12.21
N MET A 291 -4.28 6.61 -12.24
CA MET A 291 -3.37 6.99 -13.32
C MET A 291 -3.46 8.48 -13.71
N LYS A 292 -3.50 9.38 -12.70
CA LYS A 292 -3.58 10.82 -12.93
C LYS A 292 -2.24 11.38 -13.44
N CYS A 293 -2.27 12.11 -14.54
CA CYS A 293 -1.11 12.87 -15.03
C CYS A 293 -0.69 13.99 -14.07
N GLU A 294 0.49 14.56 -14.29
CA GLU A 294 1.18 15.43 -13.32
C GLU A 294 0.31 16.53 -12.71
N GLY A 295 -0.39 17.32 -13.55
CA GLY A 295 -1.24 18.40 -13.07
C GLY A 295 -2.36 17.92 -12.14
N ALA A 296 -3.05 16.83 -12.51
CA ALA A 296 -4.11 16.24 -11.72
C ALA A 296 -3.59 15.51 -10.46
N PHE A 297 -2.40 14.91 -10.55
CA PHE A 297 -1.72 14.29 -9.41
C PHE A 297 -1.35 15.37 -8.39
N ARG A 298 -0.61 16.41 -8.81
CA ARG A 298 -0.25 17.57 -7.98
C ARG A 298 -1.48 18.22 -7.36
N HIS A 299 -2.53 18.45 -8.16
CA HIS A 299 -3.78 19.01 -7.66
C HIS A 299 -4.39 18.16 -6.53
N SER A 300 -4.35 16.83 -6.66
CA SER A 300 -4.87 15.92 -5.63
C SER A 300 -4.06 16.02 -4.32
N LEU A 301 -2.74 16.18 -4.39
CA LEU A 301 -1.90 16.40 -3.21
C LEU A 301 -2.20 17.73 -2.53
N THR A 302 -2.38 18.80 -3.30
CA THR A 302 -2.69 20.13 -2.71
C THR A 302 -4.08 20.23 -2.09
N LYS A 303 -5.02 19.36 -2.49
CA LYS A 303 -6.39 19.36 -1.98
C LYS A 303 -6.53 18.67 -0.63
N ALA A 304 -5.50 17.97 -0.15
CA ALA A 304 -5.46 17.35 1.17
C ALA A 304 -5.54 18.41 2.29
N ARG A 305 -6.77 18.89 2.53
CA ARG A 305 -7.40 19.72 3.57
C ARG A 305 -6.69 20.94 4.18
N THR A 306 -5.39 21.16 4.01
CA THR A 306 -4.71 22.34 4.55
C THR A 306 -3.79 22.94 3.49
N ARG A 307 -3.89 24.26 3.25
CA ARG A 307 -2.97 24.99 2.34
C ARG A 307 -1.50 24.93 2.79
N ALA A 308 -1.24 24.43 4.01
CA ALA A 308 0.08 24.31 4.60
C ALA A 308 0.83 23.03 4.19
N SER A 309 0.14 21.97 3.74
CA SER A 309 0.69 20.62 3.63
C SER A 309 1.44 20.30 2.33
N GLY A 310 1.54 21.26 1.40
CA GLY A 310 1.80 21.09 -0.03
C GLY A 310 2.86 20.07 -0.44
N ALA A 311 2.55 18.77 -0.35
CA ALA A 311 3.37 17.72 -0.91
C ALA A 311 3.38 17.87 -2.44
N GLN A 312 4.53 17.68 -3.04
CA GLN A 312 4.74 17.89 -4.47
C GLN A 312 5.34 16.64 -5.08
N VAL A 313 4.76 16.22 -6.20
CA VAL A 313 5.34 15.18 -7.06
C VAL A 313 6.23 15.84 -8.12
N SER A 314 7.39 15.24 -8.36
CA SER A 314 8.42 15.69 -9.32
C SER A 314 9.16 14.47 -9.90
N GLY A 315 9.73 14.57 -11.11
CA GLY A 315 10.50 13.48 -11.73
C GLY A 315 9.68 12.27 -12.25
N PHE A 316 8.42 12.10 -11.84
CA PHE A 316 7.65 10.90 -12.22
C PHE A 316 7.16 10.90 -13.67
N PHE A 317 6.99 12.08 -14.26
CA PHE A 317 6.45 12.28 -15.61
C PHE A 317 7.47 12.90 -16.57
N GLU A 318 8.73 13.03 -16.14
CA GLU A 318 9.81 13.53 -16.99
C GLU A 318 10.22 12.39 -17.94
N GLU A 319 10.32 12.68 -19.24
CA GLU A 319 10.83 11.69 -20.21
C GLU A 319 12.28 11.35 -19.85
N GLU A 320 12.65 10.08 -19.88
CA GLU A 320 14.07 9.69 -19.82
C GLU A 320 14.73 10.30 -21.07
N GLU A 321 15.46 11.40 -20.90
CA GLU A 321 16.39 11.86 -21.94
C GLU A 321 17.32 10.67 -22.22
N SER A 322 17.18 10.09 -23.41
CA SER A 322 18.03 8.99 -23.84
C SER A 322 19.47 9.52 -23.82
N ALA A 323 20.29 8.98 -22.93
CA ALA A 323 21.71 9.23 -22.92
C ALA A 323 22.32 8.56 -24.16
N ASP A 324 22.32 9.30 -25.27
CA ASP A 324 23.07 9.01 -26.49
C ASP A 324 24.58 9.16 -26.26
#